data_AF-A0A4Q2QZ34-F1
#
_entry.id   AF-A0A4Q2QZ34-F1
#
_cell.length_a   1.000
_cell.length_b   1.000
_cell.length_c   1.000
_cell.angle_alpha   90.00
_cell.angle_beta   90.00
_cell.angle_gamma   90.00
#
_symmetry.space_group_name_H-M   'P 1'
#
loop_
_entity.id
_entity.type
_entity.pdbx_description
1 polymer ?
#
loop_
_entity_poly.entity_id
_entity_poly.type
_entity_poly.pdbx_seq_one_letter_code
_entity_poly.pdbx_strand_id
1 'polypeptide(L)' 'MAIPVYLFLTEDGGSKITGSVDVRYREGSIEVTGFTHNLRLLIDPAEFAKFQNNNNYGNDPVDQLWIRAGIDYARRSGF' A
#
# COMPACT_ATOMS: atom_id res chain seq x y z
N MET A 1 29.64 9.93 -5.62
CA MET A 1 28.48 10.80 -5.34
C MET A 1 27.21 10.06 -5.71
N ALA A 2 26.12 10.29 -4.97
CA ALA A 2 24.82 9.73 -5.33
C ALA A 2 24.22 10.46 -6.54
N ILE A 3 23.41 9.76 -7.32
CA ILE A 3 22.64 10.34 -8.43
C ILE A 3 21.34 10.92 -7.84
N PRO A 4 21.01 12.21 -8.08
CA PRO A 4 19.81 12.84 -7.53
C PRO A 4 18.54 12.44 -8.30
N VAL A 5 17.39 12.86 -7.78
CA VAL A 5 16.10 12.77 -8.49
C VAL A 5 15.97 13.97 -9.44
N TYR A 6 15.34 13.75 -10.59
CA TYR A 6 15.08 14.77 -11.62
C TYR A 6 13.58 14.92 -11.83
N LEU A 7 13.06 16.12 -11.59
CA LEU A 7 11.64 16.43 -11.65
C LEU A 7 11.29 17.18 -12.94
N PHE A 8 10.29 16.69 -13.67
CA PHE A 8 9.66 17.38 -14.78
C PHE A 8 8.28 17.87 -14.34
N LEU A 9 8.03 19.17 -14.50
CA LEU A 9 6.74 19.79 -14.22
C LEU A 9 6.13 20.34 -15.51
N THR A 10 4.81 20.26 -15.57
CA THR A 10 4.01 20.79 -16.66
C THR A 10 2.93 21.66 -16.04
N GLU A 11 2.71 22.85 -16.59
CA GLU A 11 1.56 23.67 -16.20
C GLU A 11 0.24 23.06 -16.72
N ASP A 12 -0.89 23.61 -16.29
CA ASP A 12 -2.22 23.19 -16.71
C ASP A 12 -2.45 23.34 -18.23
N GLY A 13 -1.81 24.32 -18.87
CA GLY A 13 -1.78 24.52 -20.33
C GLY A 13 -0.92 23.51 -21.11
N GLY A 14 -0.25 22.57 -20.44
CA GLY A 14 0.59 21.56 -21.08
C GLY A 14 2.01 22.02 -21.41
N SER A 15 2.35 23.28 -21.15
CA SER A 15 3.72 23.78 -21.31
C SER A 15 4.65 23.21 -20.23
N LYS A 16 5.90 22.88 -20.60
CA LYS A 16 6.91 22.43 -19.64
C LYS A 16 7.40 23.60 -18.78
N ILE A 17 7.43 23.40 -17.48
CA ILE A 17 8.15 24.27 -16.53
C ILE A 17 9.58 23.76 -16.47
N THR A 18 10.53 24.55 -16.98
CA THR A 18 11.93 24.13 -17.14
C THR A 18 12.79 24.51 -15.94
N GLY A 19 13.58 23.54 -15.45
CA GLY A 19 14.66 23.77 -14.50
C GLY A 19 16.03 23.95 -15.17
N SER A 20 17.08 24.06 -14.37
CA SER A 20 18.44 24.36 -14.84
C SER A 20 19.30 23.14 -15.16
N VAL A 21 18.78 21.91 -15.04
CA VAL A 21 19.57 20.70 -15.31
C VAL A 21 19.99 20.63 -16.78
N ASP A 22 21.27 20.39 -17.02
CA ASP A 22 21.91 20.23 -18.34
C ASP A 22 22.46 18.81 -18.57
N VAL A 23 22.17 17.87 -17.66
CA VAL A 23 22.57 16.47 -17.78
C VAL A 23 21.89 15.81 -18.97
N ARG A 24 22.69 15.10 -19.78
CA ARG A 24 22.20 14.38 -20.97
C ARG A 24 20.98 13.53 -20.67
N TYR A 25 19.92 13.68 -21.48
CA TYR A 25 18.61 13.02 -21.35
C TYR A 25 17.76 13.44 -20.14
N ARG A 26 18.17 14.48 -19.42
CA ARG A 26 17.47 15.04 -18.25
C ARG A 26 17.35 16.57 -18.36
N GLU A 27 17.58 17.12 -19.55
CA GLU A 27 17.70 18.55 -19.78
C GLU A 27 16.39 19.28 -19.46
N GLY A 28 16.54 20.43 -18.81
CA GLY A 28 15.42 21.26 -18.39
C GLY A 28 14.56 20.65 -17.29
N SER A 29 15.02 19.59 -16.62
CA SER A 29 14.42 19.12 -15.37
C SER A 29 14.93 19.93 -14.17
N ILE A 30 14.33 19.72 -13.01
CA ILE A 30 14.75 20.31 -11.73
C ILE A 30 15.46 19.23 -10.91
N GLU A 31 16.67 19.51 -10.43
CA GLU A 31 17.39 18.62 -9.51
C GLU A 31 16.77 18.70 -8.11
N VAL A 32 16.39 17.54 -7.56
CA VAL A 32 15.81 17.44 -6.22
C VAL A 32 16.86 16.96 -5.23
N THR A 33 17.23 17.83 -4.29
CA THR A 33 18.29 17.58 -3.29
C THR A 33 17.78 16.91 -2.02
N GLY A 34 16.47 16.91 -1.79
CA GLY A 34 15.81 16.21 -0.69
C GLY A 34 14.34 15.96 -1.00
N PHE A 35 13.80 14.82 -0.54
CA PHE A 35 12.42 14.41 -0.80
C PHE A 35 11.80 13.73 0.41
N THR A 36 10.55 14.05 0.71
CA THR A 36 9.73 13.36 1.71
C THR A 36 8.31 13.19 1.17
N HIS A 37 7.69 12.06 1.47
CA HIS A 37 6.28 11.80 1.17
C HIS A 37 5.69 10.93 2.27
N ASN A 38 4.38 11.03 2.49
CA ASN A 38 3.66 10.20 3.44
C ASN A 38 2.33 9.75 2.84
N LEU A 39 2.01 8.48 3.03
CA LEU A 39 0.69 7.91 2.76
C LEU A 39 0.21 7.23 4.04
N ARG A 40 -1.00 7.56 4.47
CA ARG A 40 -1.59 6.99 5.69
C ARG A 40 -3.01 6.54 5.43
N LEU A 41 -3.29 5.28 5.79
CA LEU A 41 -4.65 4.81 5.94
C LEU A 41 -5.16 5.23 7.32
N LEU A 42 -6.27 5.97 7.34
CA LEU A 42 -6.99 6.26 8.57
C LEU A 42 -7.91 5.07 8.84
N ILE A 43 -7.45 4.14 9.68
CA ILE A 43 -8.32 3.13 10.26
C ILE A 43 -8.67 3.56 11.68
N ASP A 44 -9.96 3.53 12.01
CA ASP A 44 -10.39 3.51 13.39
C ASP A 44 -10.05 2.10 13.95
N PRO A 45 -9.26 1.98 15.02
CA PRO A 45 -8.99 0.69 15.65
C PRO A 45 -10.27 -0.08 16.01
N ALA A 46 -11.36 0.60 16.35
CA ALA A 46 -12.65 -0.03 16.64
C ALA A 46 -13.29 -0.61 15.36
N GLU A 47 -13.19 0.08 14.22
CA GLU A 47 -13.61 -0.47 12.92
C GLU A 47 -12.71 -1.64 12.48
N PHE A 48 -11.39 -1.57 12.74
CA PHE A 48 -10.47 -2.68 12.46
C PHE A 48 -10.79 -3.92 13.31
N ALA A 49 -11.18 -3.72 14.57
CA ALA A 49 -11.57 -4.79 15.49
C ALA A 49 -12.86 -5.51 15.05
N LYS A 50 -13.75 -4.89 14.25
CA LYS A 50 -14.91 -5.58 13.68
C LYS A 50 -14.52 -6.67 12.68
N PHE A 51 -13.35 -6.55 12.05
CA PHE A 51 -12.78 -7.59 11.20
C PHE A 51 -12.05 -8.68 12.01
N GLN A 52 -11.84 -8.46 13.31
CA GLN A 52 -11.33 -9.46 14.28
C GLN A 52 -12.48 -10.05 15.10
N ASN A 53 -13.54 -10.49 14.43
CA ASN A 53 -14.66 -11.12 15.11
C ASN A 53 -14.21 -12.33 15.96
N ASN A 54 -14.92 -12.63 17.05
CA ASN A 54 -14.71 -13.81 17.92
C ASN A 54 -14.86 -15.17 17.21
N ASN A 55 -15.09 -15.16 15.89
CA ASN A 55 -15.03 -16.34 15.03
C ASN A 55 -13.66 -16.37 14.38
N ASN A 56 -12.74 -17.15 14.94
CA ASN A 56 -11.44 -17.48 14.33
C ASN A 56 -11.56 -18.23 12.98
N TYR A 57 -12.77 -18.34 12.42
CA TYR A 57 -13.15 -19.11 11.23
C TYR A 57 -13.59 -18.24 10.05
N GLY A 58 -13.36 -16.91 10.11
CA GLY A 58 -13.75 -15.97 9.06
C GLY A 58 -15.24 -15.58 9.09
N ASN A 59 -15.65 -14.66 8.22
CA ASN A 59 -17.04 -14.17 8.11
C ASN A 59 -17.85 -14.83 6.97
N ASP A 60 -17.23 -15.65 6.12
CA ASP A 60 -17.91 -16.42 5.08
C ASP A 60 -18.61 -17.65 5.69
N PRO A 61 -19.94 -17.81 5.53
CA PRO A 61 -20.68 -18.99 5.98
C PRO A 61 -20.15 -20.33 5.44
N VAL A 62 -19.58 -20.35 4.23
CA VAL A 62 -19.01 -21.56 3.61
C VAL A 62 -17.71 -21.94 4.31
N ASP A 63 -16.79 -20.99 4.49
CA ASP A 63 -15.52 -21.21 5.19
C ASP A 63 -15.75 -21.68 6.63
N GLN A 64 -16.71 -21.08 7.34
CA GLN A 64 -17.04 -21.49 8.71
C GLN A 64 -17.52 -22.94 8.80
N LEU A 65 -18.25 -23.43 7.81
CA LEU A 65 -18.78 -24.80 7.76
C LEU A 65 -17.66 -25.82 7.59
N TRP A 66 -16.77 -25.61 6.61
CA TRP A 66 -15.66 -26.52 6.33
C TRP A 66 -14.60 -26.51 7.43
N ILE A 67 -14.30 -25.35 8.01
CA ILE A 67 -13.32 -25.25 9.12
C ILE A 67 -13.85 -25.94 10.39
N ARG A 68 -15.13 -25.76 10.73
CA ARG A 68 -15.75 -26.47 11.88
C ARG A 68 -15.75 -27.98 11.67
N ALA A 69 -16.13 -28.44 10.48
CA ALA A 69 -16.12 -29.87 10.15
C ALA A 69 -14.70 -30.47 10.25
N GLY A 70 -13.69 -29.76 9.76
CA GLY A 70 -12.28 -30.18 9.87
C GLY A 70 -11.80 -30.28 11.31
N ILE A 71 -12.15 -29.31 12.16
CA ILE A 71 -11.79 -29.32 13.59
C ILE A 71 -12.51 -30.44 14.35
N ASP A 72 -13.80 -30.65 14.08
CA ASP A 72 -14.56 -31.73 14.73
C ASP A 72 -14.07 -33.11 14.31
N TYR A 73 -13.65 -33.27 13.05
CA TYR A 73 -12.98 -34.48 12.57
C TYR A 73 -11.65 -34.71 13.30
N ALA A 74 -10.81 -33.68 13.42
CA ALA A 74 -9.53 -33.77 14.13
C ALA A 74 -9.71 -34.23 15.59
N ARG A 75 -10.62 -33.57 16.34
CA ARG A 75 -10.95 -33.95 17.72
C ARG A 75 -11.46 -35.37 17.86
N ARG A 76 -12.33 -35.83 16.95
CA ARG A 76 -12.86 -37.21 16.95
C ARG A 76 -11.78 -38.23 16.60
N SER A 77 -10.81 -37.84 15.81
CA SER A 77 -9.72 -38.70 15.33
C SER A 77 -8.52 -38.70 16.27
N GLY A 78 -8.57 -37.95 17.38
CA GLY A 78 -7.52 -37.92 18.40
C GLY A 78 -6.33 -37.00 18.08
N PHE A 79 -6.53 -36.02 17.19
CA PHE A 79 -5.61 -34.89 16.99
C PHE A 79 -5.96 -33.71 17.92
#